data_AF-A0A1G2FC00-F1
#
_entry.id   AF-A0A1G2FC00-F1
#
_cell.length_a   1.000
_cell.length_b   1.000
_cell.length_c   1.000
_cell.angle_alpha   90.00
_cell.angle_beta   90.00
_cell.angle_gamma   90.00
#
_symmetry.space_group_name_H-M   'P 1'
#
loop_
_entity.id
_entity.type
_entity.pdbx_description
1 polymer ?
#
loop_
_entity_poly.entity_id
_entity_poly.type
_entity_poly.pdbx_seq_one_letter_code
_entity_poly.pdbx_strand_id
1 'polypeptide(L)' 'MEITISPFFAKLILRLNPFRRAFVMCKGYSDDYENFTELVWEDDKDLDFYDRETYPKFQLWLL' A
#
# COMPACT_ATOMS: atom_id res chain seq x y z
N MET A 1 -1.13 -10.40 -9.87
CA MET A 1 0.21 -10.86 -9.41
C MET A 1 0.59 -10.08 -8.16
N GLU A 2 1.05 -10.77 -7.11
CA GLU A 2 1.43 -10.13 -5.84
C GLU A 2 2.95 -9.92 -5.78
N ILE A 3 3.38 -8.68 -5.60
CA ILE A 3 4.80 -8.31 -5.52
C ILE A 3 5.02 -7.55 -4.22
N THR A 4 5.83 -8.08 -3.31
CA THR A 4 6.21 -7.35 -2.10
C THR A 4 7.08 -6.16 -2.47
N ILE A 5 6.73 -4.97 -2.00
CA ILE A 5 7.42 -3.72 -2.32
C ILE A 5 7.87 -2.99 -1.05
N SER A 6 8.92 -2.19 -1.16
CA SER A 6 9.35 -1.32 -0.07
C SER A 6 8.40 -0.13 0.11
N PRO A 7 8.32 0.49 1.31
CA PRO A 7 7.57 1.71 1.57
C PRO A 7 7.77 2.83 0.54
N PHE A 8 9.02 3.01 0.10
CA PHE A 8 9.37 4.00 -0.90
C PHE A 8 8.65 3.76 -2.24
N PHE A 9 8.67 2.50 -2.71
CA PHE A 9 7.98 2.11 -3.94
C PHE A 9 6.47 2.11 -3.75
N ALA A 10 5.95 1.75 -2.57
CA ALA A 10 4.52 1.81 -2.26
C ALA A 10 4.00 3.24 -2.42
N LYS A 11 4.64 4.20 -1.76
CA LYS A 11 4.27 5.62 -1.87
C LYS A 11 4.44 6.17 -3.29
N LEU A 12 5.51 5.79 -3.98
CA LEU A 12 5.76 6.23 -5.35
C LEU A 12 4.71 5.69 -6.33
N ILE A 13 4.40 4.40 -6.26
CA ILE A 13 3.41 3.75 -7.13
C ILE A 13 2.02 4.28 -6.80
N LEU A 14 1.67 4.41 -5.52
CA LEU A 14 0.38 4.96 -5.08
C LEU A 14 0.17 6.38 -5.63
N ARG A 15 1.21 7.22 -5.55
CA ARG A 15 1.19 8.59 -6.08
C ARG A 15 1.08 8.66 -7.60
N LEU A 16 1.81 7.78 -8.30
CA LEU A 16 1.93 7.85 -9.74
C LEU A 16 0.79 7.13 -10.46
N ASN A 17 0.07 6.20 -9.81
CA ASN A 17 -0.83 5.21 -10.39
C ASN A 17 -1.73 5.77 -11.53
N PRO A 18 -1.27 5.75 -12.79
CA PRO A 18 -1.97 6.43 -13.87
C PRO A 18 -3.03 5.52 -14.51
N PHE A 19 -2.94 4.21 -14.26
CA PHE A 19 -3.63 3.19 -15.05
C PHE A 19 -4.66 2.38 -14.27
N ARG A 20 -4.88 2.62 -12.96
CA ARG A 20 -5.79 1.84 -12.09
C ARG A 20 -5.63 0.30 -12.20
N ARG A 21 -4.51 -0.18 -12.76
CA ARG A 21 -4.17 -1.61 -12.95
C ARG A 21 -3.23 -2.11 -11.87
N ALA A 22 -2.81 -1.22 -10.97
CA ALA A 22 -1.89 -1.49 -9.89
C ALA A 22 -2.53 -1.04 -8.58
N PHE A 23 -2.70 -1.97 -7.66
CA PHE A 23 -3.23 -1.71 -6.32
C PHE A 23 -2.11 -1.86 -5.32
N VAL A 24 -1.93 -0.83 -4.48
CA VAL A 24 -0.97 -0.90 -3.38
C VAL A 24 -1.74 -1.39 -2.17
N MET A 25 -1.41 -2.57 -1.69
CA MET A 25 -2.02 -3.16 -0.51
C MET A 25 -1.10 -3.00 0.70
N CYS A 26 -1.67 -2.74 1.88
CA CYS A 26 -0.95 -2.69 3.15
C CYS A 26 -1.51 -3.73 4.13
N LYS A 27 -0.62 -4.48 4.78
CA LYS A 27 -1.02 -5.42 5.84
C LYS A 27 -1.19 -4.69 7.16
N GLY A 28 -2.23 -5.03 7.90
CA GLY A 28 -2.45 -4.49 9.25
C GLY A 28 -2.91 -3.04 9.25
N TYR A 29 -3.41 -2.58 8.12
CA TYR A 29 -4.03 -1.28 7.96
C TYR A 29 -5.55 -1.41 8.11
N SER A 30 -6.17 -0.52 8.90
CA SER A 30 -7.57 -0.57 9.37
C SER A 30 -7.79 -1.57 10.53
N ASP A 31 -9.05 -1.82 10.90
CA ASP A 31 -9.46 -2.80 11.93
C ASP A 31 -9.09 -4.26 11.57
N ASP A 32 -8.56 -4.48 10.36
CA ASP A 32 -8.19 -5.77 9.80
C ASP A 32 -6.67 -6.01 9.93
N TYR A 33 -6.24 -6.47 11.10
CA TYR A 33 -4.83 -6.74 11.41
C TYR A 33 -4.23 -7.92 10.62
N GLU A 34 -5.06 -8.81 10.09
CA GLU A 34 -4.62 -10.02 9.40
C GLU A 34 -4.60 -9.88 7.88
N ASN A 35 -5.44 -9.01 7.33
CA ASN A 35 -5.68 -8.87 5.90
C ASN A 35 -4.86 -7.73 5.27
N PHE A 36 -4.79 -7.78 3.93
CA PHE A 36 -4.19 -6.74 3.11
C PHE A 36 -5.31 -5.80 2.63
N THR A 37 -5.21 -4.53 2.99
CA THR A 37 -6.19 -3.49 2.65
C THR A 37 -5.62 -2.63 1.52
N GLU A 38 -6.46 -2.27 0.55
CA GLU A 38 -6.08 -1.36 -0.53
C GLU A 38 -5.82 0.03 0.02
N LEU A 39 -4.69 0.61 -0.35
CA LEU A 39 -4.39 2.02 -0.16
C LEU A 39 -4.83 2.80 -1.39
N VAL A 40 -5.47 3.94 -1.14
CA VAL A 40 -5.95 4.90 -2.12
C VAL A 40 -5.24 6.21 -1.90
N TRP A 41 -4.62 6.77 -2.94
CA TRP A 41 -3.84 8.01 -2.80
C TRP A 41 -4.64 9.18 -2.21
N GLU A 42 -5.93 9.29 -2.53
CA GLU A 42 -6.77 10.39 -2.05
C GLU A 42 -6.93 10.39 -0.53
N ASP A 43 -7.07 9.20 0.07
CA ASP A 43 -7.32 9.02 1.51
C ASP A 43 -6.02 8.77 2.30
N ASP A 44 -5.05 8.09 1.70
CA ASP A 44 -3.89 7.50 2.40
C ASP A 44 -2.55 8.20 2.14
N LYS A 45 -2.54 9.32 1.39
CA LYS A 45 -1.30 10.07 1.09
C LYS A 45 -0.54 10.56 2.33
N ASP A 46 -1.25 10.79 3.43
CA ASP A 46 -0.75 11.37 4.67
C ASP A 46 -0.26 10.30 5.66
N LEU A 47 -0.39 9.01 5.34
CA LEU A 47 0.15 7.93 6.16
C LEU A 47 1.69 7.94 6.18
N ASP A 48 2.27 7.52 7.30
CA ASP A 48 3.70 7.32 7.41
C ASP A 48 4.09 5.90 6.97
N PHE A 49 4.31 5.73 5.66
CA PHE A 49 4.72 4.46 5.06
C PHE A 49 6.02 3.88 5.67
N TYR A 50 6.85 4.69 6.33
CA TYR A 50 8.10 4.25 6.94
C TYR A 50 7.92 3.70 8.36
N ASP A 51 6.74 3.91 8.96
CA ASP A 51 6.40 3.30 10.23
C ASP A 51 6.18 1.80 10.06
N ARG A 52 7.13 1.03 10.56
CA ARG A 52 7.13 -0.44 10.49
C ARG A 52 6.30 -1.09 11.60
N GLU A 53 5.89 -0.33 12.62
CA GLU A 53 5.00 -0.83 13.67
C GLU A 53 3.57 -0.86 13.15
N THR A 54 3.10 0.26 12.59
CA THR A 54 1.73 0.38 12.06
C THR A 54 1.60 -0.22 10.65
N TYR A 55 2.61 -0.11 9.79
CA TYR A 55 2.58 -0.60 8.40
C TYR A 55 3.70 -1.61 8.12
N PRO A 56 3.58 -2.84 8.64
CA PRO A 56 4.66 -3.81 8.60
C PRO A 56 4.97 -4.35 7.20
N LYS A 57 4.01 -4.38 6.27
CA LYS A 57 4.18 -4.95 4.93
C LYS A 57 3.34 -4.25 3.86
N PHE A 58 3.96 -3.99 2.72
CA PHE A 58 3.30 -3.49 1.51
C PHE A 58 3.41 -4.52 0.38
N GLN A 59 2.34 -4.64 -0.40
CA GLN A 59 2.28 -5.45 -1.60
C GLN A 59 1.73 -4.63 -2.76
N LEU A 60 2.16 -4.97 -3.96
CA LEU A 60 1.61 -4.50 -5.22
C LEU A 60 0.81 -5.63 -5.85
N TRP A 61 -0.47 -5.36 -6.09
CA TRP A 61 -1.36 -6.29 -6.77
C TRP A 61 -1.64 -5.73 -8.16
N LEU A 62 -1.15 -6.43 -9.18
CA LEU A 62 -1.41 -6.10 -10.58
C LEU A 62 -2.58 -6.94 -11.11
N LEU A 63 -3.54 -6.29 -11.78
CA LEU A 63 -4.61 -6.93 -12.58
C LEU A 63 -4.08 -7.47 -13.91
#